data_AF-A0A1X4I9H9-F1
#
_entry.id   AF-A0A1X4I9H9-F1
#
_cell.length_a   1.000
_cell.length_b   1.000
_cell.length_c   1.000
_cell.angle_alpha   90.00
_cell.angle_beta   90.00
_cell.angle_gamma   90.00
#
_symmetry.space_group_name_H-M   'P 1'
#
loop_
_entity.id
_entity.type
_entity.pdbx_description
1 polymer ?
#
loop_
_entity_poly.entity_id
_entity_poly.type
_entity_poly.pdbx_seq_one_letter_code
_entity_poly.pdbx_strand_id
1 'polypeptide(L)'
;MPATGTTGPVHLDALGPRGPYRTRVPEAVTDVSGAEVARLSLVPPVYVDRALSALRKAEPVPTDGLDALLGAAGEEFATGTVG
;
A
#
# COMPACT_ATOMS: atom_id res chain seq x y z
N MET A 1 -0.81 -23.23 11.15
CA MET A 1 -1.83 -23.25 10.09
C MET A 1 -1.18 -22.74 8.82
N PRO A 2 -0.96 -23.55 7.78
CA PRO A 2 -0.34 -23.04 6.54
C PRO A 2 -1.35 -22.12 5.87
N ALA A 3 -0.92 -20.90 5.54
CA ALA A 3 -1.71 -19.97 4.75
C ALA A 3 -2.01 -20.63 3.38
N THR A 4 -3.29 -20.75 3.06
CA THR A 4 -3.79 -21.20 1.77
C THR A 4 -3.22 -20.32 0.67
N GLY A 5 -2.33 -20.88 -0.14
CA GLY A 5 -1.62 -20.18 -1.20
C GLY A 5 -2.57 -19.65 -2.28
N THR A 6 -2.50 -18.34 -2.52
CA THR A 6 -3.07 -17.71 -3.71
C THR A 6 -2.51 -18.41 -4.96
N THR A 7 -3.38 -18.77 -5.91
CA THR A 7 -3.06 -19.50 -7.16
C THR A 7 -2.22 -18.70 -8.17
N GLY A 8 -1.51 -17.67 -7.72
CA GLY A 8 -0.61 -16.84 -8.51
C GLY A 8 -0.12 -15.62 -7.70
N PRO A 9 0.88 -14.88 -8.21
CA PRO A 9 1.42 -13.71 -7.53
C PRO A 9 0.35 -12.64 -7.31
N VAL A 10 0.23 -12.13 -6.09
CA VAL A 10 -0.71 -11.04 -5.75
C VAL A 10 -0.22 -9.74 -6.38
N HIS A 11 -1.11 -8.97 -7.01
CA HIS A 11 -0.76 -7.62 -7.45
C HIS A 11 -0.86 -6.65 -6.29
N LEU A 12 0.16 -5.84 -6.09
CA LEU A 12 0.21 -4.81 -5.05
C LEU A 12 0.16 -3.44 -5.73
N ASP A 13 -0.99 -2.78 -5.62
CA ASP A 13 -1.15 -1.43 -6.14
C ASP A 13 -0.46 -0.40 -5.23
N ALA A 14 0.08 0.65 -5.84
CA ALA A 14 0.65 1.74 -5.09
C ALA A 14 -0.48 2.60 -4.51
N LEU A 15 -0.48 2.81 -3.20
CA LEU A 15 -1.47 3.64 -2.53
C LEU A 15 -1.01 5.09 -2.53
N GLY A 16 -1.81 5.99 -3.08
CA GLY A 16 -1.55 7.42 -2.96
C GLY A 16 -2.81 8.24 -2.73
N PRO A 17 -2.71 9.57 -2.77
CA PRO A 17 -3.76 10.47 -2.26
C PRO A 17 -5.10 10.38 -3.01
N ARG A 18 -5.12 9.78 -4.20
CA ARG A 18 -6.33 9.58 -5.02
C ARG A 18 -6.79 8.12 -5.06
N GLY A 19 -6.24 7.28 -4.18
CA GLY A 19 -6.49 5.85 -4.15
C GLY A 19 -5.41 5.02 -4.86
N PRO A 20 -5.71 3.75 -5.16
CA PRO A 20 -4.78 2.81 -5.76
C PRO A 20 -4.29 3.24 -7.14
N TYR A 21 -3.02 2.99 -7.42
CA TYR A 21 -2.37 3.17 -8.71
C TYR A 21 -1.72 1.87 -9.15
N ARG A 22 -2.17 1.37 -10.31
CA ARG A 22 -1.61 0.17 -10.94
C ARG A 22 -0.72 0.53 -12.11
N THR A 23 0.54 0.13 -12.04
CA THR A 23 1.46 0.29 -13.16
C THR A 23 1.20 -0.77 -14.24
N ARG A 24 1.57 -0.46 -15.48
CA ARG A 24 1.47 -1.41 -16.60
C ARG A 24 2.51 -2.52 -16.52
N VAL A 25 3.71 -2.21 -16.00
CA VAL A 25 4.83 -3.14 -15.88
C VAL A 25 5.23 -3.22 -14.41
N PRO A 26 4.62 -4.11 -13.62
CA PRO A 26 4.91 -4.23 -12.20
C PRO A 26 6.19 -5.00 -11.95
N GLU A 27 6.89 -4.65 -10.88
CA GLU A 27 8.11 -5.31 -10.42
C GLU A 27 7.79 -6.63 -9.72
N ALA A 28 8.58 -7.67 -9.96
CA ALA A 28 8.40 -8.95 -9.28
C ALA A 28 8.98 -8.86 -7.86
N VAL A 29 8.21 -9.30 -6.87
CA VAL A 29 8.68 -9.49 -5.50
C VAL A 29 8.85 -10.98 -5.28
N THR A 30 10.07 -11.39 -4.92
CA THR A 30 10.42 -12.78 -4.67
C THR A 30 10.64 -13.04 -3.18
N ASP A 31 10.27 -14.23 -2.71
CA ASP A 31 10.66 -14.69 -1.39
C ASP A 31 12.15 -15.08 -1.31
N VAL A 32 12.59 -15.54 -0.14
CA VAL A 32 13.98 -15.96 0.10
C VAL A 32 14.40 -17.20 -0.71
N SER A 33 13.45 -17.95 -1.26
CA SER A 33 13.71 -19.09 -2.15
C SER A 33 13.79 -18.68 -3.62
N GLY A 34 13.48 -17.43 -3.94
CA GLY A 34 13.39 -16.91 -5.30
C GLY A 34 12.04 -17.13 -5.96
N ALA A 35 11.04 -17.65 -5.24
CA ALA A 35 9.69 -17.81 -5.77
C ALA A 35 8.98 -16.45 -5.82
N GLU A 36 8.37 -16.14 -6.96
CA GLU A 36 7.60 -14.89 -7.12
C GLU A 36 6.31 -14.97 -6.30
N VAL A 37 6.17 -14.06 -5.34
CA VAL A 37 5.02 -14.00 -4.42
C VAL A 37 4.08 -12.84 -4.75
N ALA A 38 4.58 -11.77 -5.38
CA ALA A 38 3.78 -10.61 -5.73
C ALA A 38 4.32 -9.82 -6.94
N ARG A 39 3.45 -8.98 -7.50
CA ARG A 39 3.73 -7.97 -8.54
C ARG A 39 3.50 -6.57 -7.97
N LEU A 40 4.55 -5.82 -7.70
CA LEU A 40 4.49 -4.49 -7.10
C LEU A 40 4.37 -3.38 -8.15
N SER A 41 3.39 -2.50 -7.97
CA SER A 41 3.29 -1.29 -8.76
C SER A 41 4.26 -0.21 -8.28
N LEU A 42 5.12 0.24 -9.20
CA LEU A 42 5.96 1.42 -8.99
C LEU A 42 5.33 2.66 -9.61
N VAL A 43 5.39 3.77 -8.88
CA VAL A 43 4.86 5.06 -9.34
C VAL A 43 5.96 5.90 -10.01
N PRO A 44 5.64 6.69 -11.06
CA PRO A 44 6.59 7.62 -11.65
C PRO A 44 6.98 8.75 -10.66
N PRO A 45 8.16 9.39 -10.82
CA PRO A 45 8.60 10.48 -9.95
C PRO A 45 7.58 11.63 -9.80
N VAL A 46 6.90 11.99 -10.89
CA VAL A 46 5.84 13.04 -10.88
C VAL A 46 4.67 12.66 -9.96
N TYR A 47 4.37 11.37 -9.81
CA TYR A 47 3.36 10.92 -8.85
C TYR A 47 3.83 11.14 -7.42
N VAL A 48 5.10 10.82 -7.12
CA VAL A 48 5.72 11.03 -5.81
C VAL A 48 5.66 12.51 -5.42
N ASP A 49 6.09 13.40 -6.33
CA ASP A 49 6.07 14.85 -6.08
C ASP A 49 4.66 15.36 -5.76
N ARG A 50 3.65 14.86 -6.50
CA ARG A 50 2.24 15.21 -6.27
C ARG A 50 1.72 14.65 -4.94
N ALA A 51 2.13 13.43 -4.58
CA ALA A 51 1.75 12.81 -3.32
C ALA A 51 2.33 13.55 -2.11
N LEU A 52 3.63 13.87 -2.16
CA LEU A 52 4.28 14.68 -1.14
C LEU A 52 3.71 16.10 -1.05
N SER A 53 3.36 16.71 -2.19
CA SER A 53 2.70 18.01 -2.21
C SER A 53 1.31 17.97 -1.59
N ALA A 54 0.55 16.87 -1.77
CA ALA A 54 -0.75 16.68 -1.13
C ALA A 54 -0.59 16.49 0.38
N LEU A 55 0.37 15.65 0.81
CA LEU A 55 0.66 15.43 2.23
C LEU A 55 1.02 16.74 2.94
N ARG A 56 1.89 17.57 2.34
CA ARG A 56 2.29 18.87 2.91
C ARG A 56 1.15 19.89 3.02
N LYS A 57 0.09 19.72 2.24
CA LYS A 57 -1.10 20.59 2.26
C LYS A 57 -2.21 20.04 3.16
N ALA A 58 -2.10 18.80 3.61
CA ALA A 58 -3.10 18.20 4.48
C ALA A 58 -3.05 18.87 5.85
N GLU A 59 -4.22 19.12 6.42
CA GLU A 59 -4.31 19.62 7.79
C GLU A 59 -3.77 18.54 8.75
N PRO A 60 -2.91 18.90 9.72
CA PRO A 60 -2.48 17.97 10.75
C PRO A 60 -3.67 17.40 11.51
N VAL A 61 -3.57 16.14 11.92
CA VAL A 61 -4.60 15.51 12.75
C VAL A 61 -4.58 16.17 14.14
N PRO A 62 -5.71 16.72 14.62
CA PRO A 62 -5.83 17.22 15.99
C PRO A 62 -5.46 16.16 17.02
N THR A 63 -4.79 16.55 18.11
CA THR A 63 -4.25 15.59 19.09
C THR A 63 -5.33 14.77 19.80
N ASP A 64 -6.54 15.30 19.92
CA ASP A 64 -7.73 14.62 20.46
C ASP A 64 -8.27 13.53 19.52
N GLY A 65 -7.99 13.60 18.22
CA GLY A 65 -8.40 12.60 17.23
C GLY A 65 -7.36 11.51 16.93
N LEU A 66 -6.14 11.63 17.46
CA LEU A 66 -5.02 10.79 17.04
C LEU A 66 -5.19 9.32 17.44
N ASP A 67 -5.64 9.05 18.67
CA ASP A 67 -5.82 7.67 19.15
C ASP A 67 -6.90 6.93 18.35
N ALA A 68 -8.01 7.60 18.02
CA ALA A 68 -9.06 7.02 17.19
C ALA A 68 -8.57 6.74 15.76
N LEU A 69 -7.77 7.65 15.19
CA LEU A 69 -7.16 7.48 13.87
C LEU A 69 -6.20 6.28 13.84
N LEU A 70 -5.32 6.17 14.85
CA LEU A 70 -4.39 5.05 14.97
C LEU A 70 -5.12 3.72 15.24
N GLY A 71 -6.20 3.76 16.03
CA GLY A 71 -7.06 2.60 16.25
C GLY A 71 -7.68 2.09 14.94
N ALA A 72 -8.22 2.99 14.12
CA ALA A 72 -8.76 2.64 12.80
C ALA A 72 -7.66 2.11 11.86
N ALA A 73 -6.47 2.71 11.85
CA ALA A 73 -5.35 2.22 11.07
C ALA A 73 -4.87 0.83 11.54
N GLY A 74 -4.94 0.55 12.84
CA GLY A 74 -4.62 -0.76 13.41
C GLY A 74 -5.61 -1.85 12.98
N GLU A 75 -6.90 -1.53 12.94
CA GLU A 75 -7.93 -2.46 12.46
C GLU A 75 -7.76 -2.77 10.97
N GLU A 76 -7.51 -1.73 10.16
CA GLU A 76 -7.23 -1.89 8.73
C GLU A 76 -5.95 -2.71 8.51
N PHE A 77 -4.92 -2.53 9.34
CA PHE A 77 -3.71 -3.35 9.28
C PHE A 77 -3.97 -4.82 9.66
N ALA A 78 -4.80 -5.06 10.67
CA ALA A 78 -5.07 -6.41 11.19
C ALA A 78 -5.97 -7.23 10.27
N THR A 79 -6.92 -6.58 9.60
CA THR A 79 -8.00 -7.25 8.87
C THR A 79 -8.06 -6.91 7.38
N GLY A 80 -7.44 -5.79 6.99
CA GLY A 80 -7.45 -5.29 5.63
C GLY A 80 -6.68 -6.19 4.66
N THR A 81 -7.05 -6.09 3.39
CA THR A 81 -6.40 -6.82 2.31
C THR A 81 -5.76 -5.84 1.35
N VAL A 82 -4.52 -6.09 0.94
CA VAL A 82 -3.82 -5.30 -0.07
C VAL A 82 -3.92 -6.00 -1.41
N GLY A 83 -4.39 -5.31 -2.44
CA GLY A 83 -4.39 -5.77 -3.82
C GLY A 83 -5.39 -5.08 -4.73
#